data_AF-A0A2K6V406-F1
#
_entry.id   AF-A0A2K6V406-F1
#
_cell.length_a   1.000
_cell.length_b   1.000
_cell.length_c   1.000
_cell.angle_alpha   90.00
_cell.angle_beta   90.00
_cell.angle_gamma   90.00
#
_symmetry.space_group_name_H-M   'P 1'
#
loop_
_entity.id
_entity.type
_entity.pdbx_description
1 polymer ?
#
loop_
_entity_poly.entity_id
_entity_poly.type
_entity_poly.pdbx_seq_one_letter_code
_entity_poly.pdbx_strand_id
1 'polypeptide(L)'
;MRLLAFVVLALFAVTQAEEGARLLASKSLLNRYYNIYNVGSSAALDVELSDDSFPPEDFGVVSGMLSVKWDRIAPASNAGYFSFTSATITYLAQEDGIKPYDHLIIFIRSI
;
A
#
# COMPACT_ATOMS: atom_id res chain seq x y z
N MET A 1 15.53 -30.12 26.30
CA MET A 1 14.09 -29.79 26.42
C MET A 1 13.81 -28.29 26.50
N ARG A 2 14.39 -27.53 27.44
CA ARG A 2 14.12 -26.08 27.58
C ARG A 2 14.50 -25.23 26.35
N LEU A 3 15.66 -25.48 25.74
CA LEU A 3 16.12 -24.73 24.56
C LEU A 3 15.22 -24.94 23.33
N LEU A 4 14.78 -26.18 23.11
CA LEU A 4 13.82 -26.52 22.06
C LEU A 4 12.48 -25.80 22.26
N ALA A 5 12.00 -25.70 23.51
CA ALA A 5 10.79 -24.95 23.81
C ALA A 5 10.92 -23.47 23.45
N PHE A 6 12.07 -22.84 23.70
CA PHE A 6 12.30 -21.44 23.31
C PHE A 6 12.39 -21.25 21.79
N VAL A 7 12.99 -22.19 21.07
CA VAL A 7 13.05 -22.15 19.60
C VAL A 7 11.66 -22.31 18.99
N VAL A 8 10.86 -23.25 19.50
CA VAL A 8 9.47 -23.44 19.06
C VAL A 8 8.61 -22.22 19.39
N LEU A 9 8.76 -21.62 20.56
CA LEU A 9 8.02 -20.42 20.95
C LEU A 9 8.40 -19.21 20.08
N ALA A 10 9.69 -19.06 19.74
CA ALA A 10 10.16 -18.01 18.84
C ALA A 10 9.62 -18.18 17.41
N LEU A 11 9.56 -19.41 16.91
CA LEU A 11 8.93 -19.73 15.62
C LEU A 11 7.43 -19.40 15.63
N PHE A 12 6.70 -19.75 16.70
CA PHE A 12 5.28 -19.40 16.85
C PHE A 12 5.04 -17.89 16.94
N ALA A 13 5.92 -17.16 17.64
CA ALA A 13 5.83 -15.70 17.72
C ALA A 13 6.04 -15.03 16.35
N VAL A 14 6.90 -15.59 15.50
CA VAL A 14 7.12 -15.10 14.12
C VAL A 14 5.91 -15.38 13.22
N THR A 15 5.13 -16.43 13.48
CA THR A 15 3.93 -16.73 12.68
C THR A 15 2.73 -15.83 12.97
N GLN A 16 2.76 -15.03 14.04
CA GLN A 16 1.71 -14.03 14.32
C GLN A 16 1.91 -12.77 13.45
N ALA A 17 2.11 -12.95 12.14
CA ALA A 17 2.04 -11.87 11.18
C ALA A 17 0.59 -11.35 11.19
N GLU A 18 0.42 -10.03 11.32
CA GLU A 18 -0.91 -9.43 11.35
C GLU A 18 -1.77 -9.93 10.18
N GLU A 19 -2.98 -10.35 10.52
CA GLU A 19 -3.96 -10.86 9.56
C GLU A 19 -4.55 -9.68 8.80
N GLY A 20 -4.24 -9.58 7.51
CA GLY A 20 -4.79 -8.57 6.62
C GLY A 20 -3.86 -8.20 5.47
N ALA A 21 -4.39 -7.43 4.52
CA ALA A 21 -3.59 -6.80 3.49
C ALA A 21 -2.83 -5.61 4.07
N ARG A 22 -1.60 -5.39 3.60
CA ARG A 22 -0.78 -4.27 4.03
C ARG A 22 -0.02 -3.75 2.83
N LEU A 23 -0.31 -2.52 2.43
CA LEU A 23 0.37 -1.89 1.31
C LEU A 23 1.60 -1.15 1.80
N LEU A 24 2.71 -1.34 1.08
CA LEU A 24 3.92 -0.54 1.18
C LEU A 24 4.11 0.20 -0.12
N ALA A 25 4.41 1.48 0.00
CA ALA A 25 4.87 2.29 -1.11
C ALA A 25 6.37 2.54 -0.96
N SER A 26 7.13 2.25 -2.01
CA SER A 26 8.55 2.60 -2.07
C SER A 26 8.85 3.37 -3.35
N LYS A 27 9.90 4.19 -3.30
CA LYS A 27 10.26 5.07 -4.41
C LYS A 27 11.43 4.50 -5.19
N SER A 28 11.34 4.52 -6.51
CA SER A 28 12.33 3.95 -7.44
C SER A 28 12.73 4.95 -8.53
N LEU A 29 13.88 4.71 -9.16
CA LEU A 29 14.47 5.48 -10.26
C LEU A 29 14.43 6.99 -10.02
N LEU A 30 15.44 7.52 -9.33
CA LEU A 30 15.65 8.97 -9.13
C LEU A 30 14.42 9.69 -8.55
N ASN A 31 13.70 9.05 -7.63
CA ASN A 31 12.56 9.68 -6.97
C ASN A 31 11.40 10.01 -7.94
N ARG A 32 11.26 9.28 -9.06
CA ARG A 32 10.24 9.56 -10.08
C ARG A 32 9.04 8.62 -10.03
N TYR A 33 9.24 7.36 -9.62
CA TYR A 33 8.18 6.34 -9.66
C TYR A 33 7.97 5.69 -8.30
N TYR A 34 6.71 5.33 -8.02
CA TYR A 34 6.24 4.59 -6.87
C TYR A 34 6.03 3.14 -7.23
N ASN A 35 6.47 2.26 -6.33
CA ASN A 35 6.17 0.84 -6.33
C ASN A 35 5.23 0.58 -5.17
N ILE A 36 4.04 0.08 -5.47
CA ILE A 36 3.07 -0.34 -4.46
C ILE A 36 3.15 -1.86 -4.37
N TYR A 37 3.45 -2.35 -3.18
CA TYR A 37 3.59 -3.76 -2.87
C TYR A 37 2.67 -4.14 -1.74
N ASN A 38 1.93 -5.23 -1.92
CA ASN A 38 1.20 -5.84 -0.83
C ASN A 38 2.13 -6.80 -0.06
N VAL A 39 2.50 -6.43 1.15
CA VAL A 39 3.31 -7.27 2.07
C VAL A 39 2.45 -7.99 3.10
N GLY A 40 1.13 -7.78 3.06
CA GLY A 40 0.17 -8.46 3.92
C GLY A 40 -0.06 -9.90 3.48
N SER A 41 -0.62 -10.68 4.40
CA SER A 41 -0.99 -12.08 4.19
C SER A 41 -2.28 -12.24 3.38
N SER A 42 -3.06 -11.15 3.21
CA SER A 42 -4.33 -11.12 2.45
C SER A 42 -4.27 -10.17 1.26
N ALA A 43 -5.20 -10.33 0.31
CA ALA A 43 -5.32 -9.43 -0.83
C ALA A 43 -5.89 -8.07 -0.41
N ALA A 44 -5.30 -6.99 -0.89
CA ALA A 44 -5.87 -5.65 -0.75
C ALA A 44 -6.97 -5.48 -1.80
N LEU A 45 -8.12 -4.97 -1.40
CA LEU A 45 -9.28 -4.78 -2.28
C LEU A 45 -9.64 -3.31 -2.37
N ASP A 46 -10.33 -2.96 -3.45
CA ASP A 46 -10.78 -1.59 -3.73
C ASP A 46 -9.67 -0.57 -3.47
N VAL A 47 -8.51 -0.84 -4.06
CA VAL A 47 -7.32 -0.03 -3.85
C VAL A 47 -7.42 1.17 -4.77
N GLU A 48 -7.48 2.36 -4.20
CA GLU A 48 -7.48 3.62 -4.93
C GLU A 48 -6.25 4.43 -4.53
N LEU A 49 -5.55 4.91 -5.54
CA LEU A 49 -4.43 5.84 -5.42
C LEU A 49 -4.88 7.16 -6.06
N SER A 50 -5.02 8.21 -5.27
CA SER A 50 -5.42 9.55 -5.75
C SER A 50 -4.42 10.63 -5.34
N ASP A 51 -4.25 11.63 -6.22
CA ASP A 51 -3.54 12.89 -5.92
C ASP A 51 -4.53 14.05 -5.92
N ASP A 52 -5.02 14.39 -4.72
CA ASP A 52 -5.98 15.47 -4.51
C ASP A 52 -5.31 16.78 -4.08
N SER A 53 -3.99 16.90 -4.29
CA SER A 53 -3.20 18.05 -3.81
C SER A 53 -3.43 19.32 -4.64
N PHE A 54 -4.01 19.20 -5.83
CA PHE A 54 -4.22 20.30 -6.76
C PHE A 54 -5.71 20.48 -7.06
N PRO A 55 -6.32 21.59 -6.66
CA PRO A 55 -7.73 21.84 -6.94
C PRO A 55 -7.96 21.98 -8.45
N PRO A 56 -8.94 21.27 -9.03
CA PRO A 56 -9.14 21.22 -10.48
C PRO A 56 -9.66 22.55 -11.07
N GLU A 57 -10.15 23.45 -10.23
CA GLU A 57 -10.56 24.81 -10.58
C GLU A 57 -9.39 25.74 -10.93
N ASP A 58 -8.23 25.52 -10.30
CA ASP A 58 -7.03 26.34 -10.50
C ASP A 58 -5.97 25.64 -11.37
N PHE A 59 -6.01 24.30 -11.44
CA PHE A 59 -4.98 23.49 -12.11
C PHE A 59 -5.60 22.48 -13.08
N GLY A 60 -5.08 22.48 -14.32
CA GLY A 60 -5.42 21.49 -15.34
C GLY A 60 -4.39 20.37 -15.45
N VAL A 61 -4.84 19.15 -15.74
CA VAL A 61 -3.94 18.02 -16.03
C VAL A 61 -3.27 18.23 -17.38
N VAL A 62 -1.96 18.43 -17.39
CA VAL A 62 -1.19 18.54 -18.63
C VAL A 62 -0.93 17.16 -19.24
N SER A 63 -0.65 16.16 -18.40
CA SER A 63 -0.40 14.77 -18.81
C SER A 63 -0.46 13.84 -17.59
N GLY A 64 -0.82 12.57 -17.82
CA GLY A 64 -0.85 11.53 -16.78
C GLY A 64 -2.26 11.28 -16.22
N MET A 65 -2.32 10.56 -15.11
CA MET A 65 -3.57 10.23 -14.39
C MET A 65 -3.44 10.72 -12.95
N LEU A 66 -4.49 11.35 -12.42
CA LEU A 66 -4.55 11.80 -11.02
C LEU A 66 -5.17 10.76 -10.09
N SER A 67 -5.80 9.72 -10.64
CA SER A 67 -6.31 8.60 -9.87
C SER A 67 -6.15 7.29 -10.65
N VAL A 68 -5.85 6.21 -9.94
CA VAL A 68 -5.85 4.84 -10.46
C VAL A 68 -6.52 3.94 -9.42
N LYS A 69 -7.39 3.04 -9.88
CA LYS A 69 -8.08 2.06 -9.05
C LYS A 69 -7.73 0.64 -9.46
N TRP A 70 -7.62 -0.24 -8.47
CA TRP A 70 -7.48 -1.68 -8.65
C TRP A 70 -8.55 -2.39 -7.84
N ASP A 71 -9.27 -3.31 -8.48
CA ASP A 71 -10.24 -4.14 -7.79
C ASP A 71 -9.57 -5.01 -6.72
N ARG A 72 -8.35 -5.49 -7.00
CA ARG A 72 -7.60 -6.39 -6.14
C ARG A 72 -6.10 -6.37 -6.40
N ILE A 73 -5.31 -6.33 -5.33
CA ILE A 73 -3.87 -6.59 -5.32
C ILE A 73 -3.60 -7.86 -4.51
N ALA A 74 -3.10 -8.90 -5.18
CA ALA A 74 -2.75 -10.17 -4.56
C ALA A 74 -1.66 -9.99 -3.48
N PRO A 75 -1.64 -10.85 -2.44
CA PRO A 75 -0.56 -10.84 -1.45
C PRO A 75 0.80 -11.11 -2.10
N ALA A 76 1.86 -10.49 -1.57
CA ALA A 76 3.22 -10.56 -2.09
C ALA A 76 3.38 -10.14 -3.57
N SER A 77 2.47 -9.30 -4.07
CA SER A 77 2.46 -8.84 -5.47
C SER A 77 2.64 -7.32 -5.59
N ASN A 78 3.09 -6.88 -6.78
CA ASN A 78 3.29 -5.48 -7.12
C ASN A 78 2.15 -4.97 -8.02
N ALA A 79 1.62 -3.78 -7.72
CA ALA A 79 0.60 -3.16 -8.56
C ALA A 79 1.17 -2.45 -9.80
N GLY A 80 2.49 -2.23 -9.84
CA GLY A 80 3.18 -1.57 -10.95
C GLY A 80 3.95 -0.31 -10.53
N TYR A 81 4.30 0.50 -11.53
CA TYR A 81 5.09 1.73 -11.39
C TYR A 81 4.24 2.96 -11.72
N PHE A 82 4.12 3.90 -10.78
CA PHE A 82 3.27 5.09 -10.96
C PHE A 82 4.04 6.38 -10.66
N SER A 83 3.79 7.45 -11.40
CA SER A 83 4.41 8.75 -11.16
C SER A 83 3.33 9.73 -10.71
N PHE A 84 3.39 10.12 -9.44
CA PHE A 84 2.48 11.05 -8.78
C PHE A 84 3.28 12.12 -8.04
N THR A 85 2.74 13.33 -7.91
CA THR A 85 3.39 14.44 -7.19
C THR A 85 3.17 14.32 -5.69
N SER A 86 2.02 13.79 -5.31
CA SER A 86 1.63 13.37 -3.96
C SER A 86 0.59 12.26 -4.15
N ALA A 87 0.41 11.37 -3.19
CA ALA A 87 -0.70 10.42 -3.33
C ALA A 87 -1.18 9.88 -2.00
N THR A 88 -2.49 9.67 -1.93
CA THR A 88 -3.14 8.92 -0.86
C THR A 88 -3.59 7.58 -1.42
N ILE A 89 -3.21 6.50 -0.74
CA ILE A 89 -3.72 5.16 -1.03
C ILE A 89 -4.81 4.83 -0.03
N THR A 90 -5.99 4.48 -0.53
CA THR A 90 -7.08 3.91 0.25
C THR A 90 -7.31 2.46 -0.17
N TYR A 91 -7.45 1.55 0.79
CA TYR A 91 -7.71 0.15 0.49
C TYR A 91 -8.47 -0.56 1.61
N LEU A 92 -9.16 -1.64 1.24
CA LEU A 92 -9.75 -2.59 2.17
C LEU A 92 -8.76 -3.70 2.46
N ALA A 93 -8.44 -3.89 3.75
CA ALA A 93 -7.46 -4.88 4.20
C ALA A 93 -8.00 -6.32 4.25
N GLN A 94 -9.32 -6.53 4.10
CA GLN A 94 -9.97 -7.83 4.21
C GLN A 94 -11.32 -7.88 3.47
N GLU A 95 -11.67 -9.03 2.87
CA GLU A 95 -12.93 -9.23 2.10
C GLU A 95 -14.20 -9.02 2.92
N ASP A 96 -14.15 -9.25 4.24
CA ASP A 96 -15.34 -9.17 5.09
C ASP A 96 -15.80 -7.74 5.39
N GLY A 97 -15.11 -6.69 4.90
CA GLY A 97 -15.58 -5.30 4.94
C GLY A 97 -15.78 -4.69 6.34
N ILE A 98 -15.47 -5.42 7.42
CA ILE A 98 -15.72 -5.00 8.80
C ILE A 98 -14.67 -3.96 9.28
N LYS A 99 -13.52 -3.83 8.59
CA LYS A 99 -12.51 -2.83 8.93
C LYS A 99 -12.62 -1.59 8.03
N PRO A 100 -12.49 -0.37 8.59
CA PRO A 100 -12.47 0.87 7.80
C PRO A 100 -11.30 0.86 6.81
N TYR A 101 -11.43 1.62 5.71
CA TYR A 101 -10.35 1.81 4.75
C TYR A 101 -9.06 2.20 5.47
N ASP A 102 -7.98 1.49 5.18
CA ASP A 102 -6.66 1.92 5.62
C ASP A 102 -6.17 3.02 4.68
N HIS A 103 -5.65 4.09 5.28
CA HIS A 103 -5.10 5.23 4.56
C HIS A 103 -3.57 5.19 4.67
N LEU A 104 -2.90 5.03 3.52
CA LEU A 104 -1.46 5.23 3.41
C LEU A 104 -1.21 6.53 2.65
N ILE A 105 -0.84 7.57 3.38
CA ILE A 105 -0.47 8.85 2.76
C ILE A 105 1.01 8.82 2.41
N ILE A 106 1.32 9.01 1.14
CA ILE A 106 2.68 9.08 0.64
C ILE A 106 3.09 10.54 0.54
N PHE A 107 3.55 11.11 1.65
CA PHE A 107 4.10 12.46 1.66
C PHE A 107 5.49 12.49 1.03
N ILE A 108 5.66 13.24 -0.06
CA ILE A 108 6.98 13.65 -0.53
C ILE A 108 7.35 14.93 0.23
N ARG A 109 8.37 14.88 1.09
CA ARG A 109 9.18 16.09 1.28
C ARG A 109 9.92 16.33 -0.03
N SER A 110 9.51 17.35 -0.78
CA SER A 110 10.40 17.91 -1.81
C SER A 110 11.72 18.25 -1.12
N ILE A 111 12.82 17.72 -1.66
CA ILE A 111 14.14 18.30 -1.39
C ILE A 111 14.18 19.64 -2.13
#